data_AF-A0A0K1E3Z3-F1
#
_entry.id   AF-A0A0K1E3Z3-F1
#
_cell.length_a   1.000
_cell.length_b   1.000
_cell.length_c   1.000
_cell.angle_alpha   90.00
_cell.angle_beta   90.00
_cell.angle_gamma   90.00
#
_symmetry.space_group_name_H-M   'P 1'
#
loop_
_entity.id
_entity.type
_entity.pdbx_description
1 polymer ?
#
loop_
_entity_poly.entity_id
_entity_poly.type
_entity_poly.pdbx_seq_one_letter_code
_entity_poly.pdbx_strand_id
1 'polypeptide(L)'
;MAKKLVKVVAAIPQGHRHLRMALFFDDGEVVVLTEALAAGLARAYIDVAAHPTRRGVVLCVQEVQGKPGYAKSQLIECGGEEEAAKEIENLLKPAD
;
A
#
# COMPACT_ATOMS: atom_id res chain seq x y z
N MET A 1 2.70 -1.89 -20.85
CA MET A 1 1.54 -2.58 -20.24
C MET A 1 1.77 -2.63 -18.74
N ALA A 2 0.71 -2.44 -17.93
CA ALA A 2 0.82 -2.65 -16.48
C ALA A 2 1.14 -4.13 -16.19
N LYS A 3 2.06 -4.39 -15.26
CA LYS A 3 2.42 -5.75 -14.84
C LYS A 3 1.20 -6.47 -14.29
N LYS A 4 1.01 -7.74 -14.63
CA LYS A 4 -0.13 -8.52 -14.13
C LYS A 4 0.25 -9.24 -12.85
N LEU A 5 -0.48 -8.98 -11.77
CA LEU A 5 -0.35 -9.77 -10.54
C LEU A 5 -0.84 -11.20 -10.79
N VAL A 6 -0.01 -12.20 -10.46
CA VAL A 6 -0.33 -13.62 -10.71
C VAL A 6 -0.45 -14.45 -9.44
N LYS A 7 0.18 -14.05 -8.34
CA LYS A 7 0.12 -14.77 -7.05
C LYS A 7 0.37 -13.83 -5.88
N VAL A 8 -0.35 -14.06 -4.78
CA VAL A 8 -0.10 -13.41 -3.49
C VAL A 8 0.17 -14.49 -2.45
N VAL A 9 1.18 -14.28 -1.60
CA VAL A 9 1.48 -15.15 -0.45
C VAL A 9 1.56 -14.26 0.78
N ALA A 10 0.81 -14.57 1.84
CA ALA A 10 0.88 -13.86 3.10
C ALA A 10 1.02 -14.86 4.26
N ALA A 11 2.04 -14.67 5.09
CA ALA A 11 2.32 -15.55 6.23
C ALA A 11 3.16 -14.83 7.28
N ILE A 12 3.21 -15.39 8.49
CA ILE A 12 4.21 -15.06 9.51
C ILE A 12 5.29 -16.14 9.41
N PRO A 13 6.49 -15.84 8.88
CA PRO A 13 7.55 -16.84 8.76
C PRO A 13 8.04 -17.33 10.13
N GLN A 14 8.67 -18.51 10.17
CA GLN A 14 9.28 -19.01 11.40
C GLN A 14 10.28 -18.00 11.98
N GLY A 15 10.23 -17.80 13.30
CA GLY A 15 11.08 -16.83 14.00
C GLY A 15 10.68 -15.37 13.84
N HIS A 16 9.62 -15.06 13.09
CA HIS A 16 9.12 -13.70 12.92
C HIS A 16 7.89 -13.45 13.80
N ARG A 17 7.76 -12.21 14.27
CA ARG A 17 6.57 -11.75 15.00
C ARG A 17 5.48 -11.18 14.10
N HIS A 18 5.86 -10.73 12.91
CA HIS A 18 5.04 -9.89 12.04
C HIS A 18 4.86 -10.54 10.67
N LEU A 19 3.71 -10.25 10.05
CA LEU A 19 3.37 -10.73 8.72
C LEU A 19 4.37 -10.24 7.65
N ARG A 20 4.56 -11.09 6.64
CA ARG A 20 5.14 -10.74 5.35
C ARG A 20 4.14 -11.08 4.25
N MET A 21 4.03 -10.20 3.27
CA MET A 21 3.19 -10.42 2.09
C MET A 21 4.05 -10.30 0.84
N ALA A 22 4.00 -11.29 -0.05
CA ALA A 22 4.71 -11.29 -1.31
C ALA A 22 3.72 -11.21 -2.47
N LEU A 23 3.96 -10.28 -3.40
CA LEU A 23 3.24 -10.08 -4.64
C LEU A 23 4.11 -10.56 -5.79
N PHE A 24 3.63 -11.53 -6.57
CA PHE A 24 4.34 -12.07 -7.72
C PHE A 24 3.68 -11.56 -8.99
N PHE A 25 4.47 -11.01 -9.91
CA PHE A 25 4.03 -10.49 -11.19
C PHE A 25 4.41 -11.43 -12.35
N ASP A 26 3.74 -11.26 -13.49
CA ASP A 26 3.90 -12.09 -14.69
C ASP A 26 5.24 -11.93 -15.40
N ASP A 27 5.94 -10.81 -15.16
CA ASP A 27 7.30 -10.57 -15.64
C ASP A 27 8.40 -11.18 -14.75
N GLY A 28 8.00 -11.88 -13.68
CA GLY A 28 8.91 -12.51 -12.72
C GLY A 28 9.31 -11.61 -11.54
N GLU A 29 8.89 -10.34 -11.51
CA GLU A 29 9.13 -9.48 -10.35
C GLU A 29 8.38 -10.01 -9.11
N VAL A 30 9.03 -9.91 -7.95
CA VAL A 30 8.44 -10.22 -6.64
C VAL A 30 8.64 -9.06 -5.69
N VAL A 31 7.54 -8.50 -5.19
CA VAL A 31 7.55 -7.43 -4.19
C VAL A 31 7.17 -8.01 -2.83
N VAL A 32 8.04 -7.86 -1.83
CA VAL A 32 7.78 -8.31 -0.45
C VAL A 32 7.48 -7.11 0.44
N LEU A 33 6.29 -7.11 1.04
CA LEU A 33 5.79 -6.07 1.93
C LEU A 33 6.04 -6.46 3.40
N THR A 34 6.40 -5.46 4.21
CA THR A 34 6.31 -5.54 5.67
C THR A 34 4.85 -5.45 6.11
N GLU A 35 4.56 -5.90 7.34
CA GLU A 35 3.22 -5.77 7.92
C GLU A 35 2.74 -4.31 7.95
N ALA A 36 3.63 -3.36 8.28
CA ALA A 36 3.28 -1.93 8.31
C ALA A 36 2.89 -1.39 6.92
N LEU A 37 3.60 -1.83 5.87
CA LEU A 37 3.26 -1.46 4.49
C LEU A 37 1.94 -2.09 4.05
N ALA A 38 1.74 -3.39 4.30
CA ALA A 38 0.49 -4.07 3.99
C ALA A 38 -0.72 -3.44 4.72
N ALA A 39 -0.55 -3.09 6.00
CA ALA A 39 -1.57 -2.40 6.78
C ALA A 39 -1.88 -1.01 6.22
N GLY A 40 -0.86 -0.25 5.78
CA GLY A 40 -1.06 1.05 5.15
C GLY A 40 -1.81 0.96 3.82
N LEU A 41 -1.51 -0.04 2.97
CA LEU A 41 -2.27 -0.30 1.74
C LEU A 41 -3.73 -0.64 2.04
N ALA A 42 -3.96 -1.51 3.03
CA ALA A 42 -5.32 -1.86 3.46
C ALA A 42 -6.08 -0.63 3.97
N ARG A 43 -5.42 0.25 4.76
CA ARG A 43 -6.03 1.52 5.18
C ARG A 43 -6.41 2.37 3.99
N ALA A 44 -5.51 2.61 3.04
CA ALA A 44 -5.81 3.44 1.87
C ALA A 44 -7.03 2.92 1.09
N TYR A 45 -7.09 1.60 0.85
CA TYR A 45 -8.22 0.98 0.16
C TYR A 45 -9.53 1.14 0.95
N ILE A 46 -9.53 0.78 2.23
CA ILE A 46 -10.74 0.83 3.08
C ILE A 46 -11.22 2.27 3.23
N ASP A 47 -10.29 3.21 3.43
CA ASP A 47 -10.58 4.62 3.64
C ASP A 47 -11.35 5.25 2.47
N VAL A 48 -11.04 4.86 1.23
CA VAL A 48 -11.75 5.32 0.04
C VAL A 48 -13.00 4.46 -0.22
N ALA A 49 -12.86 3.13 -0.24
CA ALA A 49 -13.92 2.23 -0.68
C ALA A 49 -15.09 2.14 0.30
N ALA A 50 -14.84 2.32 1.60
CA ALA A 50 -15.88 2.21 2.63
C ALA A 50 -16.45 3.56 3.09
N HIS A 51 -15.86 4.69 2.67
CA HIS A 51 -16.37 6.01 3.02
C HIS A 51 -17.38 6.50 1.97
N PRO A 52 -18.55 7.05 2.37
CA PRO A 52 -19.66 7.32 1.44
C PRO A 52 -19.35 8.38 0.37
N THR A 53 -18.39 9.27 0.63
CA THR A 53 -18.08 10.40 -0.25
C THR A 53 -16.60 10.57 -0.60
N ARG A 54 -15.70 9.79 0.03
CA ARG A 54 -14.25 10.01 -0.14
C ARG A 54 -13.81 9.39 -1.44
N ARG A 55 -13.00 10.10 -2.21
CA ARG A 55 -12.57 9.68 -3.55
C ARG A 55 -11.07 9.43 -3.68
N GLY A 56 -10.28 9.72 -2.65
CA GLY A 56 -8.84 9.53 -2.68
C GLY A 56 -8.19 9.76 -1.32
N VAL A 57 -6.98 9.26 -1.16
CA VAL A 57 -6.08 9.56 -0.03
C VAL A 57 -4.65 9.37 -0.49
N VAL A 58 -3.73 10.24 -0.07
CA VAL A 58 -2.30 10.05 -0.28
C VAL A 58 -1.67 9.70 1.07
N LEU A 59 -1.00 8.55 1.15
CA LEU A 59 -0.23 8.15 2.31
C LEU A 59 1.27 8.15 1.98
N CYS A 60 2.04 8.91 2.75
CA CYS A 60 3.49 8.99 2.61
C CYS A 60 4.17 8.24 3.76
N VAL A 61 5.38 7.72 3.51
CA VAL A 61 6.20 7.15 4.57
C VAL A 61 6.67 8.29 5.48
N GLN A 62 6.34 8.18 6.77
CA GLN A 62 6.79 9.11 7.80
C GLN A 62 7.31 8.33 9.00
N GLU A 63 8.29 8.89 9.71
CA GLU A 63 8.67 8.39 11.03
C GLU A 63 7.72 8.94 12.08
N VAL A 64 7.09 8.05 12.84
CA VAL A 64 6.15 8.43 13.89
C VAL A 64 6.50 7.77 15.21
N GLN A 65 6.24 8.47 16.32
CA GLN A 65 6.23 7.86 17.65
C GLN A 65 4.91 7.11 17.85
N GLY A 66 4.83 5.93 17.23
CA GLY A 66 3.67 5.05 17.31
C GLY A 66 3.57 4.30 18.65
N LYS A 67 2.56 3.44 18.74
CA LYS A 67 2.37 2.55 19.89
C LYS A 67 3.58 1.60 20.06
N PRO A 68 3.90 1.18 21.29
CA PRO A 68 4.98 0.22 21.53
C PRO A 68 4.82 -1.07 20.71
N GLY A 69 5.90 -1.50 20.06
CA GLY A 69 5.91 -2.72 19.24
C GLY A 69 5.43 -2.55 17.79
N TYR A 70 5.03 -1.34 17.39
CA TYR A 70 4.70 -1.02 16.01
C TYR A 70 5.93 -0.49 15.26
N ALA A 71 5.90 -0.57 13.93
CA ALA A 71 6.95 -0.01 13.09
C ALA A 71 7.05 1.51 13.27
N LYS A 72 8.28 2.05 13.27
CA LYS A 72 8.53 3.50 13.32
C LYS A 72 8.14 4.19 12.02
N SER A 73 8.53 3.60 10.89
CA SER A 73 8.15 4.05 9.57
C SER A 73 6.75 3.52 9.24
N GLN A 74 5.80 4.43 9.07
CA GLN A 74 4.41 4.12 8.74
C GLN A 74 3.95 4.96 7.56
N LEU A 75 2.92 4.48 6.86
CA LEU A 75 2.22 5.26 5.86
C LEU A 75 1.23 6.17 6.59
N ILE A 76 1.34 7.49 6.42
CA ILE A 76 0.55 8.53 7.09
C ILE A 76 0.01 9.50 6.04
N GLU A 77 -1.21 9.97 6.25
CA GLU A 77 -1.91 10.93 5.40
C GLU A 77 -1.03 12.17 5.17
N CYS A 78 -0.72 12.46 3.91
CA CYS A 78 0.14 13.58 3.51
C CYS A 78 -0.44 14.41 2.36
N GLY A 79 -1.54 13.96 1.76
CA GLY A 79 -2.21 14.60 0.64
C GLY A 79 -3.69 14.28 0.59
N GLY A 80 -4.42 15.04 -0.22
CA GLY A 80 -5.88 15.05 -0.25
C GLY A 80 -6.50 14.21 -1.37
N GLU A 81 -7.83 14.21 -1.45
CA GLU A 81 -8.58 13.43 -2.44
C GLU A 81 -8.28 13.87 -3.88
N GLU A 82 -8.19 15.17 -4.13
CA GLU A 82 -7.95 15.73 -5.47
C GLU A 82 -6.55 15.38 -5.98
N GLU A 83 -5.55 15.41 -5.10
CA GLU A 83 -4.17 15.02 -5.41
C GLU A 83 -4.09 13.54 -5.76
N ALA A 84 -4.66 12.68 -4.91
CA ALA A 84 -4.70 11.24 -5.13
C ALA A 84 -5.39 10.88 -6.46
N ALA A 85 -6.53 11.53 -6.76
CA ALA A 85 -7.25 11.31 -8.02
C ALA A 85 -6.39 11.70 -9.23
N LYS A 86 -5.77 12.89 -9.21
CA LYS A 86 -4.88 13.36 -10.29
C LYS A 86 -3.68 12.43 -10.49
N GLU A 87 -3.08 11.94 -9.41
CA GLU A 87 -1.94 11.03 -9.48
C GLU A 87 -2.32 9.71 -10.17
N ILE A 88 -3.42 9.09 -9.77
CA ILE A 88 -3.93 7.87 -10.42
C ILE A 88 -4.34 8.13 -11.88
N GLU A 89 -5.04 9.23 -12.17
CA GLU A 89 -5.41 9.60 -13.54
C GLU A 89 -4.19 9.75 -14.44
N ASN A 90 -3.11 10.34 -13.94
CA ASN A 90 -1.86 10.47 -14.69
C ASN A 90 -1.20 9.11 -14.96
N LEU A 91 -1.24 8.19 -14.00
CA LEU A 91 -0.67 6.84 -14.16
C LEU A 91 -1.48 5.94 -15.11
N LEU A 92 -2.78 6.22 -15.28
CA LEU A 92 -3.65 5.48 -16.21
C LEU A 92 -3.55 5.96 -17.66
N LYS A 93 -2.90 7.10 -17.92
CA LYS A 93 -2.67 7.58 -19.29
C LYS A 93 -1.78 6.58 -20.05
N PRO A 94 -2.09 6.26 -21.32
CA PRO A 94 -1.21 5.46 -22.16
C PRO A 94 0.18 6.11 -22.23
N ALA A 95 1.24 5.31 -22.27
CA ALA A 95 2.53 5.81 -22.70
C ALA A 95 2.45 6.11 -24.21
N ASP A 96 2.74 7.34 -24.60
CA ASP A 96 2.86 7.75 -26.01
C ASP A 96 3.95 6.96 -26.75
#